data_AF-A0A250IQS8-F1
#
_entry.id   AF-A0A250IQS8-F1
#
_cell.length_a   1.000
_cell.length_b   1.000
_cell.length_c   1.000
_cell.angle_alpha   90.00
_cell.angle_beta   90.00
_cell.angle_gamma   90.00
#
_symmetry.space_group_name_H-M   'P 1'
#
loop_
_entity.id
_entity.type
_entity.pdbx_description
1 polymer ?
#
loop_
_entity_poly.entity_id
_entity_poly.type
_entity_poly.pdbx_seq_one_letter_code
_entity_poly.pdbx_strand_id
1 'polypeptide(L)'
;METNGGGWTLVYNSVLGVNTTEFWNIAHWDRFGRRGQPRIESLFYDGSIYPHGRSYMDIIEDLMGKSVVVLVAEASGIDPYSMRFISPRFISGNPGIYSAQFAAGWSAPDFDGDLWSEQNCALNYGNVTQHYGICWNYNLGMDADAPIYDGGMGPHLYSGTATSVGLHSDGSAYTRVRRISRFVKW
;
A
#
# COMPACT_ATOMS: atom_id res chain seq x y z
N MET A 1 24.75 -3.74 6.54
CA MET A 1 23.94 -4.81 5.91
C MET A 1 22.73 -4.13 5.31
N GLU A 2 22.52 -4.22 4.00
CA GLU A 2 21.40 -3.57 3.32
C GLU A 2 20.16 -4.48 3.36
N THR A 3 18.97 -3.90 3.54
CA THR A 3 17.71 -4.65 3.57
C THR A 3 17.55 -5.46 2.28
N ASN A 4 17.43 -6.78 2.40
CA ASN A 4 17.27 -7.71 1.28
C ASN A 4 18.29 -7.49 0.13
N GLY A 5 19.56 -7.26 0.48
CA GLY A 5 20.65 -7.20 -0.50
C GLY A 5 20.71 -5.92 -1.35
N GLY A 6 19.92 -4.89 -1.01
CA GLY A 6 20.08 -3.55 -1.60
C GLY A 6 19.55 -3.36 -3.02
N GLY A 7 19.69 -2.12 -3.52
CA GLY A 7 19.26 -1.72 -4.86
C GLY A 7 17.75 -1.56 -5.02
N TRP A 8 17.06 -1.19 -3.94
CA TRP A 8 15.61 -0.99 -3.92
C TRP A 8 15.26 0.48 -4.18
N THR A 9 14.34 0.73 -5.10
CA THR A 9 13.79 2.07 -5.38
C THR A 9 12.42 2.20 -4.74
N LEU A 10 12.17 3.31 -4.05
CA LEU A 10 10.87 3.59 -3.44
C LEU A 10 9.82 3.83 -4.54
N VAL A 11 8.73 3.06 -4.51
CA VAL A 11 7.54 3.28 -5.35
C VAL A 11 6.60 4.24 -4.66
N TYR A 12 6.33 3.97 -3.39
CA TYR A 12 5.41 4.79 -2.62
C TYR A 12 5.77 4.72 -1.15
N ASN A 13 5.38 5.76 -0.42
CA ASN A 13 5.53 5.86 1.01
C ASN A 13 4.34 6.62 1.60
N SER A 14 3.60 5.97 2.49
CA SER A 14 2.62 6.64 3.35
C SER A 14 3.18 6.78 4.75
N VAL A 15 3.02 7.95 5.36
CA VAL A 15 3.50 8.26 6.71
C VAL A 15 2.36 8.78 7.55
N LEU A 16 2.39 8.50 8.85
CA LEU A 16 1.40 9.02 9.79
C LEU A 16 1.45 10.55 9.83
N GLY A 17 0.34 11.18 9.48
CA GLY A 17 0.20 12.63 9.46
C GLY A 17 -1.16 13.07 8.93
N VAL A 18 -1.43 14.37 9.06
CA VAL A 18 -2.63 15.01 8.51
C VAL A 18 -2.56 15.09 6.98
N ASN A 19 -3.72 15.07 6.31
CA ASN A 19 -3.89 15.13 4.85
C ASN A 19 -3.38 13.91 4.07
N THR A 20 -3.18 12.77 4.74
CA THR A 20 -2.71 11.56 4.06
C THR A 20 -3.75 11.07 3.05
N THR A 21 -5.05 11.13 3.39
CA THR A 21 -6.16 10.80 2.48
C THR A 21 -6.11 11.59 1.17
N GLU A 22 -5.93 12.91 1.26
CA GLU A 22 -5.90 13.79 0.08
C GLU A 22 -4.70 13.50 -0.82
N PHE A 23 -3.54 13.19 -0.23
CA PHE A 23 -2.34 12.83 -1.00
C PHE A 23 -2.58 11.59 -1.87
N TRP A 24 -3.27 10.58 -1.33
CA TRP A 24 -3.60 9.33 -2.02
C TRP A 24 -4.82 9.43 -2.92
N ASN A 25 -5.47 10.58 -3.05
CA ASN A 25 -6.52 10.78 -4.02
C ASN A 25 -5.91 11.01 -5.41
N ILE A 26 -5.53 9.93 -6.08
CA ILE A 26 -4.85 9.91 -7.38
C ILE A 26 -5.85 9.39 -8.41
N ALA A 27 -6.23 10.23 -9.37
CA ALA A 27 -7.08 9.80 -10.47
C ALA A 27 -6.37 8.73 -11.32
N HIS A 28 -7.13 7.84 -11.95
CA HIS A 28 -6.58 6.75 -12.75
C HIS A 28 -5.75 7.23 -13.93
N TRP A 29 -6.14 8.33 -14.56
CA TRP A 29 -5.34 8.92 -15.63
C TRP A 29 -3.96 9.43 -15.15
N ASP A 30 -3.79 9.66 -13.84
CA ASP A 30 -2.54 10.04 -13.16
C ASP A 30 -1.75 8.85 -12.58
N ARG A 31 -2.17 7.59 -12.80
CA ARG A 31 -1.57 6.38 -12.20
C ARG A 31 -0.09 6.12 -12.51
N PHE A 32 0.50 6.85 -13.46
CA PHE A 32 1.94 6.81 -13.75
C PHE A 32 2.64 8.12 -13.40
N GLY A 33 1.93 9.07 -12.79
CA GLY A 33 2.47 10.32 -12.29
C GLY A 33 3.31 10.12 -11.03
N ARG A 34 3.77 11.26 -10.51
CA ARG A 34 4.60 11.33 -9.32
C ARG A 34 4.10 12.42 -8.38
N ARG A 35 4.10 12.14 -7.08
CA ARG A 35 3.74 13.09 -6.01
C ARG A 35 4.74 13.00 -4.87
N GLY A 36 5.10 14.15 -4.30
CA GLY A 36 6.04 14.23 -3.18
C GLY A 36 7.51 14.00 -3.55
N GLN A 37 8.34 13.82 -2.53
CA GLN A 37 9.79 13.58 -2.65
C GLN A 37 10.12 12.15 -2.23
N PRO A 38 11.11 11.49 -2.87
CA PRO A 38 11.46 10.09 -2.61
C PRO A 38 12.24 9.97 -1.29
N ARG A 39 11.55 10.21 -0.18
CA ARG A 39 12.09 10.22 1.18
C ARG A 39 11.18 9.41 2.09
N ILE A 40 11.78 8.69 3.03
CA ILE A 40 11.06 7.76 3.89
C ILE A 40 10.25 8.50 4.98
N GLU A 41 10.60 9.76 5.23
CA GLU A 41 9.96 10.65 6.19
C GLU A 41 8.76 11.42 5.61
N SER A 42 8.48 11.30 4.31
CA SER A 42 7.41 12.05 3.65
C SER A 42 6.50 11.17 2.80
N LEU A 43 5.27 11.64 2.59
CA LEU A 43 4.37 11.07 1.60
C LEU A 43 5.02 11.10 0.21
N PHE A 44 4.99 9.95 -0.47
CA PHE A 44 5.61 9.79 -1.77
C PHE A 44 4.85 8.79 -2.64
N TYR A 45 4.78 9.08 -3.94
CA TYR A 45 4.30 8.16 -4.95
C TYR A 45 5.04 8.42 -6.26
N ASP A 46 5.50 7.36 -6.92
CA ASP A 46 6.02 7.39 -8.28
C ASP A 46 5.48 6.16 -9.01
N GLY A 47 4.36 6.35 -9.71
CA GLY A 47 3.74 5.27 -10.49
C GLY A 47 4.58 4.89 -11.71
N SER A 48 5.40 5.81 -12.23
CA SER A 48 6.15 5.64 -13.48
C SER A 48 7.13 4.47 -13.47
N ILE A 49 7.49 3.97 -12.28
CA ILE A 49 8.44 2.86 -12.13
C ILE A 49 7.78 1.48 -12.16
N TYR A 50 6.45 1.39 -12.03
CA TYR A 50 5.74 0.10 -12.09
C TYR A 50 6.02 -0.70 -13.38
N PRO A 51 6.02 -0.12 -14.60
CA PRO A 51 6.31 -0.84 -15.85
C PRO A 51 7.69 -1.54 -15.89
N HIS A 52 8.65 -1.02 -15.12
CA HIS A 52 10.04 -1.49 -15.12
C HIS A 52 10.33 -2.50 -14.01
N GLY A 53 9.45 -2.63 -13.01
CA GLY A 53 9.70 -3.47 -11.85
C GLY A 53 9.54 -4.95 -12.10
N ARG A 54 10.31 -5.75 -11.35
CA ARG A 54 10.30 -7.22 -11.39
C ARG A 54 10.22 -7.84 -10.00
N SER A 55 10.88 -7.25 -9.02
CA SER A 55 10.80 -7.63 -7.61
C SER A 55 10.26 -6.46 -6.79
N TYR A 56 9.42 -6.76 -5.81
CA TYR A 56 8.76 -5.77 -4.97
C TYR A 56 8.88 -6.16 -3.50
N MET A 57 8.92 -5.15 -2.65
CA MET A 57 9.03 -5.32 -1.21
C MET A 57 8.16 -4.29 -0.51
N ASP A 58 7.32 -4.74 0.41
CA ASP A 58 6.57 -3.84 1.29
C ASP A 58 7.15 -3.88 2.71
N ILE A 59 7.33 -2.70 3.30
CA ILE A 59 7.81 -2.52 4.67
C ILE A 59 6.77 -1.71 5.45
N ILE A 60 6.44 -2.17 6.66
CA ILE A 60 5.58 -1.44 7.58
C ILE A 60 6.34 -1.15 8.87
N GLU A 61 6.13 0.05 9.41
CA GLU A 61 6.69 0.50 10.69
C GLU A 61 5.56 0.83 11.68
N ASP A 62 5.56 0.19 12.85
CA ASP A 62 4.57 0.46 13.90
C ASP A 62 4.83 1.77 14.66
N LEU A 63 3.89 2.15 15.54
CA LEU A 63 3.99 3.35 16.37
C LEU A 63 5.22 3.35 17.31
N MET A 64 5.75 2.18 17.63
CA MET A 64 6.94 2.01 18.48
C MET A 64 8.25 2.08 17.69
N GLY A 65 8.18 2.25 16.36
CA GLY A 65 9.34 2.36 15.47
C GLY A 65 9.92 1.03 15.02
N LYS A 66 9.25 -0.10 15.28
CA LYS A 66 9.66 -1.40 14.75
C LYS A 66 9.24 -1.49 13.29
N SER A 67 10.20 -1.75 12.40
CA SER A 67 9.95 -2.00 10.98
C SER A 67 10.06 -3.49 10.64
N VAL A 68 9.14 -3.99 9.81
CA VAL A 68 9.11 -5.38 9.32
C VAL A 68 8.92 -5.39 7.81
N VAL A 69 9.65 -6.25 7.11
CA VAL A 69 9.38 -6.60 5.70
C VAL A 69 8.15 -7.52 5.70
N VAL A 70 7.01 -6.98 5.26
CA VAL A 70 5.73 -7.69 5.32
C VAL A 70 5.38 -8.40 4.01
N LEU A 71 6.08 -8.06 2.92
CA LEU A 71 5.93 -8.71 1.63
C LEU A 71 7.25 -8.66 0.86
N VAL A 72 7.60 -9.78 0.23
CA VAL A 72 8.44 -9.82 -0.96
C VAL A 72 7.68 -10.58 -2.04
N ALA A 73 7.57 -9.98 -3.22
CA ALA A 73 6.84 -10.54 -4.35
C ALA A 73 7.56 -10.24 -5.67
N GLU A 74 7.24 -11.00 -6.71
CA GLU A 74 7.70 -10.76 -8.07
C GLU A 74 6.53 -10.58 -9.02
N ALA A 75 6.78 -9.93 -10.15
CA ALA A 75 5.86 -9.86 -11.27
C ALA A 75 6.63 -9.79 -12.60
N SER A 76 6.04 -10.28 -13.68
CA SER A 76 6.62 -10.17 -15.03
C SER A 76 6.44 -8.77 -15.64
N GLY A 77 5.61 -7.93 -15.00
CA GLY A 77 5.29 -6.57 -15.40
C GLY A 77 3.98 -6.12 -14.76
N ILE A 78 3.43 -5.03 -15.27
CA ILE A 78 2.12 -4.50 -14.87
C ILE A 78 1.30 -4.21 -16.13
N ASP A 79 0.01 -4.50 -16.10
CA ASP A 79 -0.90 -4.08 -17.16
C ASP A 79 -1.08 -2.56 -17.09
N PRO A 80 -0.76 -1.80 -18.16
CA PRO A 80 -0.69 -0.35 -18.06
C PRO A 80 -2.05 0.31 -17.98
N TYR A 81 -3.15 -0.41 -18.26
CA TYR A 81 -4.49 0.11 -18.11
C TYR A 81 -5.02 -0.17 -16.71
N SER A 82 -5.12 -1.43 -16.31
CA SER A 82 -5.71 -1.86 -15.04
C SER A 82 -4.78 -1.75 -13.83
N MET A 83 -3.48 -1.54 -14.05
CA MET A 83 -2.45 -1.56 -13.01
C MET A 83 -2.41 -2.87 -12.21
N ARG A 84 -2.94 -3.96 -12.77
CA ARG A 84 -2.79 -5.32 -12.24
C ARG A 84 -1.41 -5.86 -12.59
N PHE A 85 -0.74 -6.48 -11.63
CA PHE A 85 0.53 -7.14 -11.91
C PHE A 85 0.32 -8.35 -12.84
N ILE A 86 1.25 -8.54 -13.78
CA ILE A 86 1.22 -9.65 -14.72
C ILE A 86 2.00 -10.81 -14.10
N SER A 87 1.34 -11.96 -13.96
CA SER A 87 1.89 -13.16 -13.33
C SER A 87 2.56 -12.88 -11.97
N PRO A 88 1.85 -12.29 -11.00
CA PRO A 88 2.40 -12.02 -9.68
C PRO A 88 2.76 -13.34 -8.99
N ARG A 89 3.88 -13.35 -8.27
CA ARG A 89 4.40 -14.50 -7.54
C ARG A 89 4.77 -14.10 -6.12
N PHE A 90 4.21 -14.80 -5.14
CA PHE A 90 4.57 -14.65 -3.74
C PHE A 90 5.95 -15.25 -3.47
N ILE A 91 6.83 -14.51 -2.79
CA ILE A 91 8.15 -15.00 -2.37
C ILE A 91 8.18 -15.22 -0.86
N SER A 92 7.84 -14.20 -0.07
CA SER A 92 7.82 -14.28 1.40
C SER A 92 6.98 -13.16 2.02
N GLY A 93 6.72 -13.28 3.34
CA GLY A 93 5.96 -12.29 4.11
C GLY A 93 4.55 -12.78 4.48
N ASN A 94 3.58 -11.87 4.50
CA ASN A 94 2.19 -12.15 4.84
C ASN A 94 1.36 -12.45 3.57
N PRO A 95 0.72 -13.63 3.46
CA PRO A 95 -0.04 -14.01 2.27
C PRO A 95 -1.33 -13.21 2.07
N GLY A 96 -1.90 -12.65 3.15
CA GLY A 96 -3.05 -11.75 3.08
C GLY A 96 -2.67 -10.42 2.42
N ILE A 97 -1.53 -9.84 2.81
CA ILE A 97 -0.99 -8.63 2.17
C ILE A 97 -0.67 -8.90 0.70
N TYR A 98 -0.02 -10.03 0.40
CA TYR A 98 0.20 -10.42 -0.99
C TYR A 98 -1.12 -10.45 -1.78
N SER A 99 -2.13 -11.15 -1.27
CA SER A 99 -3.39 -11.36 -1.98
C SER A 99 -4.15 -10.05 -2.18
N ALA A 100 -4.18 -9.17 -1.18
CA ALA A 100 -5.01 -7.97 -1.21
C ALA A 100 -4.28 -6.72 -1.74
N GLN A 101 -2.97 -6.59 -1.58
CA GLN A 101 -2.21 -5.37 -1.94
C GLN A 101 -1.23 -5.58 -3.09
N PHE A 102 -1.05 -6.81 -3.57
CA PHE A 102 -0.12 -7.09 -4.67
C PHE A 102 -0.75 -7.91 -5.80
N ALA A 103 -1.33 -9.08 -5.52
CA ALA A 103 -1.91 -9.94 -6.56
C ALA A 103 -3.27 -9.45 -7.07
N ALA A 104 -3.88 -8.50 -6.39
CA ALA A 104 -5.14 -7.89 -6.79
C ALA A 104 -4.94 -6.70 -7.75
N GLY A 105 -5.98 -5.91 -7.96
CA GLY A 105 -5.91 -4.76 -8.84
C GLY A 105 -5.87 -3.43 -8.11
N TRP A 106 -5.72 -2.38 -8.89
CA TRP A 106 -5.53 -1.02 -8.41
C TRP A 106 -6.82 -0.25 -8.62
N SER A 107 -7.34 0.37 -7.57
CA SER A 107 -8.55 1.20 -7.66
C SER A 107 -8.24 2.64 -7.28
N ALA A 108 -8.93 3.53 -7.97
CA ALA A 108 -8.97 4.98 -7.78
C ALA A 108 -10.43 5.44 -7.75
N PRO A 109 -10.73 6.69 -7.37
CA PRO A 109 -12.11 7.19 -7.33
C PRO A 109 -12.84 7.12 -8.67
N ASP A 110 -12.10 7.20 -9.78
CA ASP A 110 -12.59 7.18 -11.16
C ASP A 110 -12.32 5.84 -11.89
N PHE A 111 -11.79 4.82 -11.20
CA PHE A 111 -11.51 3.51 -11.77
C PHE A 111 -11.59 2.40 -10.73
N ASP A 112 -12.39 1.38 -11.01
CA ASP A 112 -12.50 0.20 -10.17
C ASP A 112 -11.70 -0.96 -10.77
N GLY A 113 -10.52 -1.22 -10.19
CA GLY A 113 -9.66 -2.32 -10.60
C GLY A 113 -9.60 -3.46 -9.60
N ASP A 114 -10.28 -3.33 -8.45
CA ASP A 114 -10.21 -4.29 -7.37
C ASP A 114 -11.04 -5.55 -7.63
N LEU A 115 -11.14 -6.43 -6.65
CA LEU A 115 -11.79 -7.74 -6.78
C LEU A 115 -13.12 -7.79 -6.03
N TRP A 116 -13.54 -6.70 -5.40
CA TRP A 116 -14.79 -6.67 -4.66
C TRP A 116 -15.95 -6.30 -5.58
N SER A 117 -16.91 -7.21 -5.74
CA SER A 117 -18.01 -7.03 -6.69
C SER A 117 -19.08 -6.05 -6.24
N GLU A 118 -19.08 -5.63 -4.97
CA GLU A 118 -20.15 -4.80 -4.42
C GLU A 118 -19.90 -3.32 -4.65
N GLN A 119 -18.65 -2.87 -4.50
CA GLN A 119 -18.29 -1.46 -4.60
C GLN A 119 -16.78 -1.28 -4.81
N ASN A 120 -16.41 -0.20 -5.49
CA ASN A 120 -15.02 0.28 -5.56
C ASN A 120 -14.47 0.60 -4.16
N CYS A 121 -13.43 -0.11 -3.74
CA CYS A 121 -12.81 0.07 -2.43
C CYS A 121 -12.20 1.47 -2.25
N ALA A 122 -11.68 2.10 -3.30
CA ALA A 122 -11.15 3.46 -3.21
C ALA A 122 -12.27 4.46 -2.85
N LEU A 123 -13.47 4.33 -3.45
CA LEU A 123 -14.61 5.17 -3.11
C LEU A 123 -15.10 4.92 -1.68
N ASN A 124 -15.15 3.66 -1.25
CA ASN A 124 -15.60 3.30 0.09
C ASN A 124 -14.64 3.82 1.18
N TYR A 125 -13.34 3.83 0.90
CA TYR A 125 -12.29 4.24 1.85
C TYR A 125 -11.68 5.60 1.49
N GLY A 126 -12.55 6.62 1.36
CA GLY A 126 -12.14 8.02 1.38
C GLY A 126 -11.36 8.48 0.14
N ASN A 127 -11.62 7.88 -1.02
CA ASN A 127 -10.91 8.15 -2.28
C ASN A 127 -9.41 7.78 -2.25
N VAL A 128 -8.98 6.94 -1.31
CA VAL A 128 -7.58 6.49 -1.23
C VAL A 128 -7.29 5.50 -2.36
N THR A 129 -6.31 5.86 -3.19
CA THR A 129 -5.90 5.09 -4.35
C THR A 129 -4.75 4.15 -4.01
N GLN A 130 -4.93 2.86 -4.26
CA GLN A 130 -3.92 1.81 -4.04
C GLN A 130 -4.36 0.49 -4.69
N HIS A 131 -3.53 -0.55 -4.53
CA HIS A 131 -3.94 -1.92 -4.79
C HIS A 131 -4.90 -2.44 -3.70
N TYR A 132 -6.04 -2.95 -4.12
CA TYR A 132 -7.11 -3.51 -3.30
C TYR A 132 -7.52 -4.89 -3.81
N GLY A 133 -7.77 -5.82 -2.88
CA GLY A 133 -8.36 -7.14 -3.11
C GLY A 133 -9.85 -7.09 -2.84
N ILE A 134 -10.30 -7.84 -1.82
CA ILE A 134 -11.60 -7.59 -1.16
C ILE A 134 -11.36 -6.45 -0.17
N CYS A 135 -11.09 -5.28 -0.73
CA CYS A 135 -10.51 -4.12 -0.07
C CYS A 135 -9.11 -4.39 0.51
N TRP A 136 -8.88 -4.33 1.82
CA TRP A 136 -7.50 -4.17 2.28
C TRP A 136 -7.10 -4.87 3.58
N ASN A 137 -5.83 -5.29 3.65
CA ASN A 137 -5.15 -5.58 4.91
C ASN A 137 -4.44 -4.35 5.47
N TYR A 138 -3.99 -3.44 4.60
CA TYR A 138 -3.58 -2.10 4.99
C TYR A 138 -4.15 -1.04 4.04
N ASN A 139 -4.39 0.15 4.57
CA ASN A 139 -4.81 1.31 3.81
C ASN A 139 -3.79 2.42 3.95
N LEU A 140 -3.48 3.11 2.85
CA LEU A 140 -2.46 4.14 2.83
C LEU A 140 -2.92 5.47 3.44
N GLY A 141 -4.22 5.74 3.60
CA GLY A 141 -4.68 7.04 4.08
C GLY A 141 -6.06 7.09 4.72
N MET A 142 -6.64 5.95 5.07
CA MET A 142 -7.97 5.85 5.66
C MET A 142 -8.01 4.76 6.73
N ASP A 143 -8.87 4.94 7.72
CA ASP A 143 -9.21 3.93 8.71
C ASP A 143 -10.31 2.99 8.15
N ALA A 144 -10.60 1.89 8.84
CA ALA A 144 -11.83 1.10 8.68
C ALA A 144 -12.61 0.95 9.99
N ASP A 145 -12.07 1.38 11.14
CA ASP A 145 -12.84 1.49 12.38
C ASP A 145 -13.88 2.61 12.27
N ALA A 146 -14.99 2.50 13.01
CA ALA A 146 -16.02 3.55 13.00
C ALA A 146 -15.65 4.70 13.97
N PRO A 147 -15.58 5.97 13.51
CA PRO A 147 -15.84 6.43 12.14
C PRO A 147 -14.67 6.19 11.18
N ILE A 148 -14.98 5.72 9.95
CA ILE A 148 -13.98 5.36 8.91
C ILE A 148 -13.06 6.55 8.59
N TYR A 149 -13.61 7.76 8.61
CA TYR A 149 -12.82 8.98 8.49
C TYR A 149 -12.36 9.44 9.86
N ASP A 150 -11.06 9.29 10.13
CA ASP A 150 -10.45 9.60 11.41
C ASP A 150 -9.69 10.94 11.42
N GLY A 151 -10.03 11.82 10.47
CA GLY A 151 -9.30 13.08 10.22
C GLY A 151 -8.20 12.95 9.15
N GLY A 152 -8.15 11.83 8.44
CA GLY A 152 -7.16 11.56 7.41
C GLY A 152 -5.78 11.25 7.97
N MET A 153 -5.78 10.54 9.10
CA MET A 153 -4.60 10.29 9.92
C MET A 153 -3.84 9.07 9.41
N GLY A 154 -3.10 9.25 8.32
CA GLY A 154 -2.04 8.32 7.96
C GLY A 154 -2.49 6.90 7.53
N PRO A 155 -1.52 5.99 7.44
CA PRO A 155 -1.78 4.61 7.09
C PRO A 155 -2.28 3.77 8.27
N HIS A 156 -3.16 2.81 7.95
CA HIS A 156 -3.75 1.86 8.89
C HIS A 156 -3.47 0.42 8.46
N LEU A 157 -3.36 -0.49 9.42
CA LEU A 157 -3.10 -1.92 9.23
C LEU A 157 -4.09 -2.72 10.06
N TYR A 158 -4.69 -3.76 9.48
CA TYR A 158 -5.51 -4.70 10.25
C TYR A 158 -4.71 -5.30 11.42
N SER A 159 -5.21 -5.17 12.65
CA SER A 159 -4.48 -5.54 13.88
C SER A 159 -4.13 -7.03 13.97
N GLY A 160 -4.94 -7.91 13.37
CA GLY A 160 -4.60 -9.32 13.24
C GLY A 160 -3.38 -9.54 12.34
N THR A 161 -3.27 -8.77 11.25
CA THR A 161 -2.09 -8.76 10.37
C THR A 161 -0.88 -8.20 11.10
N ALA A 162 -1.02 -7.06 11.80
CA ALA A 162 0.06 -6.47 12.60
C ALA A 162 0.67 -7.48 13.59
N THR A 163 -0.20 -8.14 14.36
CA THR A 163 0.22 -9.17 15.33
C THR A 163 0.91 -10.35 14.65
N SER A 164 0.38 -10.82 13.51
CA SER A 164 0.94 -11.97 12.77
C SER A 164 2.36 -11.72 12.25
N VAL A 165 2.72 -10.47 11.98
CA VAL A 165 4.06 -10.06 11.52
C VAL A 165 4.93 -9.50 12.65
N GLY A 166 4.43 -9.56 13.89
CA GLY A 166 5.15 -9.14 15.10
C GLY A 166 5.25 -7.63 15.29
N LEU A 167 4.36 -6.84 14.68
CA LEU A 167 4.22 -5.40 14.93
C LEU A 167 3.29 -5.14 16.11
N HIS A 168 3.48 -3.99 16.78
CA HIS A 168 2.60 -3.54 17.83
C HIS A 168 1.25 -3.05 17.25
N SER A 169 0.15 -3.36 17.95
CA SER A 169 -1.17 -2.80 17.70
C SER A 169 -1.53 -1.85 18.84
N ASP A 170 -2.16 -0.72 18.50
CA ASP A 170 -2.68 0.27 19.46
C ASP A 170 -3.99 -0.17 20.16
N GLY A 171 -4.51 -1.35 19.83
CA GLY A 171 -5.73 -1.92 20.41
C GLY A 171 -7.00 -1.72 19.59
N SER A 172 -6.96 -0.98 18.47
CA SER A 172 -8.08 -0.88 17.52
C SER A 172 -8.17 -2.11 16.61
N ALA A 173 -9.23 -2.26 15.81
CA ALA A 173 -9.29 -3.35 14.84
C ALA A 173 -8.38 -3.07 13.64
N TYR A 174 -8.19 -1.79 13.31
CA TYR A 174 -7.27 -1.30 12.29
C TYR A 174 -6.29 -0.32 12.92
N THR A 175 -5.16 -0.84 13.38
CA THR A 175 -4.16 -0.05 14.09
C THR A 175 -3.48 0.96 13.16
N ARG A 176 -3.22 2.16 13.68
CA ARG A 176 -2.36 3.13 13.02
C ARG A 176 -0.93 2.63 12.97
N VAL A 177 -0.27 2.88 11.84
CA VAL A 177 1.16 2.59 11.69
C VAL A 177 1.89 3.87 11.32
N ARG A 178 3.17 3.99 11.70
CA ARG A 178 3.96 5.18 11.36
C ARG A 178 4.17 5.28 9.87
N ARG A 179 4.32 4.15 9.19
CA ARG A 179 4.69 4.12 7.79
C ARG A 179 4.32 2.82 7.10
N ILE A 180 3.92 2.94 5.83
CA ILE A 180 3.82 1.84 4.88
C ILE A 180 4.55 2.26 3.61
N SER A 181 5.52 1.46 3.17
CA SER A 181 6.30 1.75 1.97
C SER A 181 6.34 0.55 1.05
N ARG A 182 6.29 0.80 -0.26
CA ARG A 182 6.61 -0.19 -1.29
C ARG A 182 7.88 0.22 -2.01
N PHE A 183 8.71 -0.78 -2.25
CA PHE A 183 9.92 -0.69 -3.02
C PHE A 183 9.87 -1.62 -4.22
N VAL A 184 10.66 -1.31 -5.23
CA VAL A 184 10.80 -2.08 -6.47
C VAL A 184 12.27 -2.25 -6.84
N LYS A 185 12.55 -3.33 -7.55
CA LYS A 185 13.83 -3.67 -8.18
C LYS A 185 13.57 -4.35 -9.52
N TRP A 186 14.53 -4.24 -10.44
CA TRP A 186 14.47 -4.74 -11.82
C TRP A 186 15.44 -5.90 -12.05
#